data_AF-A0A1A7BH18-F1
#
_entry.id   AF-A0A1A7BH18-F1
#
_cell.length_a   1.000
_cell.length_b   1.000
_cell.length_c   1.000
_cell.angle_alpha   90.00
_cell.angle_beta   90.00
_cell.angle_gamma   90.00
#
_symmetry.space_group_name_H-M   'P 1'
#
loop_
_entity.id
_entity.type
_entity.pdbx_description
1 polymer ?
#
loop_
_entity_poly.entity_id
_entity_poly.type
_entity_poly.pdbx_seq_one_letter_code
_entity_poly.pdbx_strand_id
1 'polypeptide(L)'
;MILAGRRINDSMGQAIAQKLVKLLIANGVSPCRARVGVMGLTFKQDVPDIRNSKVPDILAELREYGIALCEPEELLQLDALVLAVNHAA
;
A
#
# COMPACT_ATOMS: atom_id res chain seq x y z
N MET A 1 4.72 -5.06 26.82
CA MET A 1 4.53 -5.68 25.47
C MET A 1 3.59 -4.91 24.54
N ILE A 2 2.62 -4.13 25.04
CA ILE A 2 1.64 -3.43 24.17
C ILE A 2 2.27 -2.34 23.29
N LEU A 3 3.28 -1.62 23.78
CA LEU A 3 3.94 -0.53 23.04
C LEU A 3 4.81 -1.01 21.87
N ALA A 4 5.50 -2.15 22.03
CA ALA A 4 6.32 -2.73 20.96
C ALA A 4 5.45 -3.24 19.79
N GLY A 5 4.31 -3.85 20.10
CA GLY A 5 3.32 -4.27 19.10
C GLY A 5 2.69 -3.10 18.34
N ARG A 6 2.37 -1.98 19.02
CA ARG A 6 1.88 -0.76 18.35
C ARG A 6 2.90 -0.21 17.36
N ARG A 7 4.17 -0.11 17.78
CA ARG A 7 5.22 0.46 16.94
C ARG A 7 5.44 -0.33 15.65
N ILE A 8 5.35 -1.66 15.71
CA ILE A 8 5.41 -2.54 14.53
C ILE A 8 4.19 -2.34 13.63
N ASN A 9 2.99 -2.22 14.22
CA ASN A 9 1.76 -1.99 13.47
C ASN A 9 1.73 -0.61 12.79
N ASP A 10 2.33 0.40 13.42
CA ASP A 10 2.40 1.76 12.91
C ASP A 10 3.41 1.91 11.76
N SER A 11 4.46 1.09 11.73
CA SER A 11 5.45 1.08 10.63
C SER A 11 5.06 0.15 9.47
N MET A 12 3.92 -0.55 9.54
CA MET A 12 3.56 -1.57 8.54
C MET A 12 3.32 -0.97 7.16
N GLY A 13 2.69 0.21 7.07
CA GLY A 13 2.45 0.90 5.80
C GLY A 13 3.75 1.25 5.08
N GLN A 14 4.72 1.78 5.83
CA GLN A 14 6.06 2.12 5.32
C GLN A 14 6.82 0.87 4.84
N ALA A 15 6.76 -0.22 5.61
CA ALA A 15 7.42 -1.46 5.24
C ALA A 15 6.87 -2.05 3.93
N ILE A 16 5.55 -1.95 3.71
CA ILE A 16 4.90 -2.41 2.47
C ILE A 16 5.35 -1.55 1.28
N ALA A 17 5.28 -0.23 1.39
CA ALA A 17 5.69 0.69 0.33
C ALA A 17 7.17 0.53 -0.04
N GLN A 18 8.06 0.42 0.95
CA GLN A 18 9.49 0.16 0.70
C GLN A 18 9.75 -1.15 -0.03
N LYS A 19 8.99 -2.20 0.30
CA LYS A 19 9.11 -3.49 -0.37
C LYS A 19 8.61 -3.41 -1.82
N LEU A 20 7.54 -2.66 -2.07
CA LEU A 20 7.05 -2.40 -3.42
C LEU A 20 8.09 -1.67 -4.27
N VAL A 21 8.68 -0.59 -3.75
CA VAL A 21 9.73 0.17 -4.45
C VAL A 21 10.91 -0.74 -4.81
N LYS A 22 11.36 -1.59 -3.88
CA LYS A 22 12.42 -2.58 -4.15
C LYS A 22 12.04 -3.54 -5.28
N LEU A 23 10.79 -4.01 -5.31
CA LEU A 23 10.29 -4.88 -6.37
C LEU A 23 10.22 -4.16 -7.72
N LEU A 24 9.75 -2.90 -7.76
CA LEU A 24 9.73 -2.09 -8.98
C LEU A 24 11.13 -1.95 -9.56
N ILE A 25 12.11 -1.56 -8.73
CA ILE A 25 13.50 -1.40 -9.14
C ILE A 25 14.08 -2.73 -9.63
N ALA A 26 13.82 -3.84 -8.93
CA ALA A 26 14.30 -5.17 -9.31
C ALA A 26 13.73 -5.63 -10.67
N ASN A 27 12.55 -5.15 -11.05
CA ASN A 27 11.93 -5.42 -12.36
C ASN A 27 12.28 -4.37 -13.43
N GLY A 28 13.21 -3.45 -13.14
CA GLY A 28 13.62 -2.39 -14.08
C GLY A 28 12.59 -1.27 -14.24
N VAL A 29 11.56 -1.22 -13.40
CA VAL A 29 10.56 -0.15 -13.38
C VAL A 29 11.06 0.98 -12.50
N SER A 30 11.19 2.17 -13.09
CA SER A 30 11.54 3.37 -12.32
C SER A 30 10.36 3.77 -11.43
N PRO A 31 10.53 3.96 -10.10
CA PRO A 31 9.47 4.37 -9.20
C PRO A 31 8.74 5.64 -9.67
N CYS A 32 9.46 6.62 -10.22
CA CYS A 32 8.90 7.87 -10.71
C CYS A 32 8.02 7.72 -11.98
N ARG A 33 8.07 6.55 -12.64
CA ARG A 33 7.26 6.22 -13.83
C ARG A 33 6.26 5.11 -13.56
N ALA A 34 6.32 4.48 -12.39
CA ALA A 34 5.47 3.36 -12.05
C ALA A 34 4.03 3.83 -11.81
N ARG A 35 3.09 3.13 -12.42
CA ARG A 35 1.66 3.22 -12.13
C ARG A 35 1.30 2.14 -11.13
N VAL A 36 0.95 2.56 -9.92
CA VAL A 36 0.58 1.64 -8.84
C VAL A 36 -0.91 1.77 -8.56
N GLY A 37 -1.62 0.65 -8.72
CA GLY A 37 -3.01 0.54 -8.27
C GLY A 37 -3.06 0.01 -6.84
N VAL A 38 -3.99 0.54 -6.05
CA VAL A 38 -4.27 0.02 -4.70
C VAL A 38 -5.68 -0.53 -4.68
N MET A 39 -5.81 -1.85 -4.50
CA MET A 39 -7.09 -2.54 -4.42
C MET A 39 -7.28 -3.14 -3.03
N GLY A 40 -8.52 -3.12 -2.54
CA GLY A 40 -8.87 -3.60 -1.21
C GLY A 40 -8.98 -2.48 -0.17
N LEU A 41 -9.80 -1.46 -0.46
CA LEU A 41 -10.07 -0.34 0.43
C LEU A 41 -10.91 -0.70 1.68
N THR A 42 -11.35 -1.95 1.84
CA THR A 42 -12.34 -2.33 2.85
C THR A 42 -11.86 -3.41 3.80
N PHE A 43 -11.90 -3.09 5.09
CA PHE A 43 -11.80 -4.03 6.20
C PHE A 43 -13.05 -4.93 6.20
N LYS A 44 -12.94 -6.14 5.64
CA LYS A 44 -14.06 -7.06 5.36
C LYS A 44 -15.06 -6.49 4.32
N GLN A 45 -15.60 -7.36 3.46
CA GLN A 45 -16.61 -6.96 2.47
C GLN A 45 -17.90 -6.39 3.09
N ASP A 46 -18.07 -6.51 4.41
CA ASP A 46 -19.29 -6.12 5.15
C ASP A 46 -19.07 -5.02 6.20
N VAL A 47 -17.88 -4.40 6.33
CA VAL A 47 -17.65 -3.32 7.31
C VAL A 47 -16.99 -2.11 6.64
N PRO A 48 -17.70 -0.98 6.47
CA PRO A 48 -17.17 0.23 5.83
C PRO A 48 -16.19 1.02 6.73
N ASP A 49 -15.63 0.41 7.77
CA ASP A 49 -14.75 1.10 8.71
C ASP A 49 -13.31 1.18 8.17
N ILE A 50 -13.05 2.28 7.47
CA ILE A 50 -11.73 2.64 6.95
C ILE A 50 -10.83 3.33 7.98
N ARG A 51 -11.31 3.61 9.21
CA ARG A 51 -10.58 4.43 10.20
C ARG A 51 -9.35 3.74 10.76
N ASN A 52 -9.36 2.42 10.82
CA ASN A 52 -8.21 1.59 11.22
C ASN A 52 -7.44 1.03 10.02
N SER A 53 -7.70 1.54 8.80
CA SER A 53 -6.96 1.12 7.62
C SER A 53 -5.55 1.69 7.65
N LYS A 54 -4.55 0.85 7.33
CA LYS A 54 -3.17 1.27 7.07
C LYS A 54 -2.95 1.69 5.61
N VAL A 55 -4.00 1.71 4.81
CA VAL A 55 -3.95 2.17 3.41
C VAL A 55 -3.48 3.62 3.28
N PRO A 56 -3.99 4.60 4.05
CA PRO A 56 -3.52 5.98 3.95
C PRO A 56 -2.01 6.12 4.16
N ASP A 57 -1.45 5.35 5.11
CA ASP A 57 -0.02 5.34 5.40
C ASP A 57 0.79 4.82 4.20
N ILE A 58 0.31 3.77 3.53
CA ILE A 58 0.93 3.23 2.31
C ILE A 58 0.86 4.26 1.17
N LEU A 59 -0.29 4.90 0.97
CA LEU A 59 -0.47 5.90 -0.10
C LEU A 59 0.42 7.12 0.13
N ALA A 60 0.56 7.57 1.37
CA ALA A 60 1.44 8.68 1.73
C ALA A 60 2.91 8.34 1.41
N GLU A 61 3.39 7.17 1.84
CA GLU A 61 4.77 6.74 1.60
C GLU A 61 5.04 6.55 0.09
N LEU A 62 4.12 5.94 -0.66
CA LEU A 62 4.27 5.78 -2.12
C LEU A 62 4.36 7.13 -2.85
N ARG A 63 3.59 8.14 -2.39
CA ARG A 63 3.68 9.50 -2.92
C ARG A 63 5.03 10.16 -2.60
N GLU A 64 5.62 9.89 -1.44
CA GLU A 64 6.97 10.37 -1.11
C GLU A 64 8.04 9.80 -2.05
N TYR A 65 7.86 8.57 -2.52
CA TYR A 65 8.72 7.97 -3.55
C TYR A 65 8.45 8.49 -4.98
N GLY A 66 7.50 9.42 -5.16
CA GLY A 66 7.12 9.96 -6.46
C GLY A 66 6.32 9.00 -7.33
N ILE A 67 5.72 7.97 -6.74
CA ILE A 67 4.91 6.99 -7.46
C ILE A 67 3.51 7.58 -7.72
N ALA A 68 3.05 7.47 -8.98
CA ALA A 68 1.71 7.86 -9.35
C ALA A 68 0.72 6.75 -8.95
N LEU A 69 -0.29 7.13 -8.19
CA LEU A 69 -1.38 6.24 -7.79
C LEU A 69 -2.47 6.29 -8.85
N CYS A 70 -2.92 5.12 -9.30
CA CYS A 70 -4.04 4.99 -10.22
C CYS A 70 -5.23 4.36 -9.51
N GLU A 71 -6.43 4.88 -9.79
CA GLU A 71 -7.66 4.20 -9.39
C GLU A 71 -7.72 2.83 -10.11
N PRO A 72 -8.16 1.76 -9.43
CA PRO A 72 -8.12 0.39 -9.97
C PRO A 72 -9.11 0.12 -11.11
N GLU A 73 -9.68 1.15 -11.72
CA GLU A 73 -10.64 1.08 -12.84
C GLU A 73 -9.96 0.63 -14.15
N GLU A 74 -8.62 0.74 -14.24
CA GLU A 74 -7.81 0.34 -15.41
C GLU A 74 -6.67 -0.63 -15.04
N LEU A 75 -7.00 -1.86 -14.64
CA LEU A 75 -6.02 -2.88 -14.22
C LEU A 75 -4.97 -3.25 -15.29
N LEU A 76 -5.30 -3.07 -16.57
CA LEU A 76 -4.46 -3.49 -17.69
C LEU A 76 -3.21 -2.60 -17.91
N GLN A 77 -3.12 -1.46 -17.23
CA GLN A 77 -2.04 -0.48 -17.44
C GLN A 77 -1.18 -0.27 -16.17
N LEU A 78 -1.29 -1.16 -15.18
CA LEU A 78 -0.54 -1.05 -13.93
C LEU A 78 0.79 -1.80 -14.01
N ASP A 79 1.84 -1.16 -13.51
CA ASP A 79 3.17 -1.79 -13.34
C ASP A 79 3.23 -2.61 -12.06
N ALA A 80 2.44 -2.24 -11.04
CA ALA A 80 2.27 -3.02 -9.83
C ALA A 80 0.90 -2.81 -9.19
N LEU A 81 0.41 -3.87 -8.53
CA LEU A 81 -0.81 -3.88 -7.75
C LEU A 81 -0.49 -4.14 -6.28
N VAL A 82 -0.92 -3.24 -5.40
CA VAL A 82 -0.85 -3.45 -3.96
C VAL A 82 -2.22 -3.89 -3.46
N LEU A 83 -2.26 -5.09 -2.89
CA LEU A 83 -3.41 -5.60 -2.13
C LEU A 83 -3.16 -5.37 -0.65
N ALA A 84 -3.80 -4.35 -0.09
CA ALA A 84 -3.74 -4.06 1.34
C ALA A 84 -4.94 -4.70 2.02
N VAL A 85 -4.78 -5.93 2.51
CA VAL A 85 -5.82 -6.62 3.30
C VAL A 85 -5.40 -6.59 4.77
N ASN A 86 -6.21 -5.96 5.62
CA ASN A 86 -5.94 -5.94 7.05
C ASN A 86 -6.31 -7.29 7.70
N HIS A 87 -5.38 -7.89 8.44
CA HIS A 87 -5.64 -9.03 9.31
C HIS A 87 -5.71 -8.51 10.75
N ALA A 88 -6.91 -8.32 11.28
CA ALA A 88 -7.11 -8.13 12.72
C ALA A 88 -7.49 -9.48 13.34
N ALA A 89 -6.60 -10.02 14.17
CA ALA A 89 -6.93 -10.98 15.22
C ALA A 89 -6.95 -10.23 16.55
#